data_AF-A0A6P8UN63-F1
#
_entry.id   AF-A0A6P8UN63-F1
#
_cell.length_a   1.000
_cell.length_b   1.000
_cell.length_c   1.000
_cell.angle_alpha   90.00
_cell.angle_beta   90.00
_cell.angle_gamma   90.00
#
_symmetry.space_group_name_H-M   'P 1'
#
loop_
_entity.id
_entity.type
_entity.pdbx_description
1 polymer ?
#
loop_
_entity_poly.entity_id
_entity_poly.type
_entity_poly.pdbx_seq_one_letter_code
_entity_poly.pdbx_strand_id
1 'polypeptide(L)'
;MPRSCCVPFSTTNKLKNPNLKCYILPNGSTEPRRRTRWLQAIRREDEFGHLWDPKSKHVYVCSQHFITGLKNEDIAHPDYTPSLFPHKKTKSPRSVLQRLERRRKREGVQSAQPESPTSEAPIPLQELERKQLYEELYNLRRERDEAMKERAEAIRELEMLKMSVNTVRENDTKCKVMTGLSWTVFDTLHQYLVQFVKSQKTSKMSTQDQLFITLVKLRQNPSTDMMCGIFDPAHRYSTFLDVFSRWLDLMYANISFFY
;
A
#
# COMPACT_ATOMS: atom_id res chain seq x y z
N MET A 1 -1.65 -10.09 -27.47
CA MET A 1 -2.71 -9.43 -26.66
C MET A 1 -2.79 -7.95 -27.05
N PRO A 2 -3.99 -7.37 -27.24
CA PRO A 2 -4.14 -5.95 -27.54
C PRO A 2 -3.55 -5.10 -26.41
N ARG A 3 -2.79 -4.04 -26.74
CA ARG A 3 -2.31 -3.08 -25.74
C ARG A 3 -3.49 -2.25 -25.26
N SER A 4 -4.05 -2.59 -24.11
CA SER A 4 -5.08 -1.81 -23.41
C SER A 4 -4.44 -0.88 -22.37
N CYS A 5 -5.06 0.28 -22.16
CA CYS A 5 -4.66 1.19 -21.09
C CYS A 5 -4.96 0.54 -19.73
N CYS A 6 -4.03 0.66 -18.78
CA CYS A 6 -4.16 0.07 -17.45
C CYS A 6 -4.97 0.91 -16.47
N VAL A 7 -5.33 2.14 -16.85
CA VAL A 7 -6.10 3.07 -16.02
C VAL A 7 -7.53 2.56 -15.85
N PRO A 8 -8.05 2.49 -14.62
CA PRO A 8 -9.43 2.09 -14.37
C PRO A 8 -10.42 2.91 -15.21
N PHE A 9 -11.44 2.25 -15.76
CA PHE A 9 -12.49 2.84 -16.61
C PHE A 9 -12.00 3.43 -17.95
N SER A 10 -10.73 3.24 -18.31
CA SER A 10 -10.27 3.57 -19.66
C SER A 10 -10.71 2.47 -20.63
N THR A 11 -11.50 2.86 -21.64
CA THR A 11 -11.91 1.98 -22.75
C THR A 11 -10.91 2.00 -23.91
N THR A 12 -9.79 2.70 -23.73
CA THR A 12 -8.79 2.94 -24.77
C THR A 12 -7.92 1.70 -24.98
N ASN A 13 -7.86 1.22 -26.23
CA ASN A 13 -6.91 0.21 -26.67
C ASN A 13 -6.35 0.58 -28.05
N LYS A 14 -5.18 0.02 -28.41
CA LYS A 14 -4.49 0.33 -29.67
C LYS A 14 -5.31 -0.02 -30.93
N LEU A 15 -6.28 -0.93 -30.82
CA LEU A 15 -7.16 -1.34 -31.92
C LEU A 15 -8.28 -0.32 -32.19
N LYS A 16 -8.86 0.26 -31.13
CA LYS A 16 -9.94 1.26 -31.21
C LYS A 16 -9.42 2.68 -31.44
N ASN A 17 -8.21 2.99 -30.96
CA ASN A 17 -7.63 4.33 -31.04
C ASN A 17 -6.17 4.28 -31.52
N PRO A 18 -5.92 4.12 -32.83
CA PRO A 18 -4.56 3.99 -33.36
C PRO A 18 -3.72 5.25 -33.17
N ASN A 19 -4.35 6.43 -33.10
CA ASN A 19 -3.68 7.73 -32.96
C ASN A 19 -3.19 8.03 -31.54
N LEU A 20 -3.58 7.23 -30.54
CA LEU A 20 -3.17 7.44 -29.15
C LEU A 20 -1.84 6.74 -28.85
N LYS A 21 -0.86 7.53 -28.43
CA LYS A 21 0.41 7.00 -27.90
C LYS A 21 0.15 6.23 -26.61
N CYS A 22 0.77 5.06 -26.47
CA CYS A 22 0.71 4.20 -25.30
C CYS A 22 2.11 4.12 -24.67
N TYR A 23 2.25 4.64 -23.45
CA TYR A 23 3.51 4.67 -22.73
C TYR A 23 3.57 3.49 -21.75
N ILE A 24 4.68 2.75 -21.74
CA ILE A 24 4.91 1.66 -20.79
C ILE A 24 5.07 2.25 -19.38
N LEU A 25 4.55 1.58 -18.36
CA LEU A 25 4.80 1.94 -16.97
C LEU A 25 6.31 1.99 -16.68
N PRO A 26 6.83 3.03 -16.02
CA PRO A 26 8.25 3.12 -15.65
C PRO A 26 8.71 1.88 -14.90
N ASN A 27 9.92 1.40 -15.20
CA ASN A 27 10.47 0.21 -14.58
C ASN A 27 10.85 0.50 -13.12
N GLY A 28 10.47 -0.40 -12.21
CA GLY A 28 10.73 -0.25 -10.78
C GLY A 28 12.20 -0.28 -10.40
N SER A 29 13.05 -0.96 -11.19
CA SER A 29 14.49 -1.00 -10.91
C SER A 29 15.24 0.25 -11.40
N THR A 30 14.87 0.79 -12.55
CA THR A 30 15.59 1.93 -13.16
C THR A 30 14.99 3.28 -12.75
N GLU A 31 13.66 3.37 -12.62
CA GLU A 31 12.94 4.60 -12.31
C GLU A 31 11.93 4.40 -11.16
N PRO A 32 12.38 3.94 -9.97
CA PRO A 32 11.48 3.63 -8.86
C PRO A 32 10.59 4.81 -8.46
N ARG A 33 11.18 6.01 -8.37
CA ARG A 33 10.46 7.24 -7.99
C ARG A 33 9.34 7.59 -8.98
N ARG A 34 9.60 7.47 -10.27
CA ARG A 34 8.61 7.76 -11.33
C ARG A 34 7.51 6.72 -11.32
N ARG A 35 7.88 5.43 -11.19
CA ARG A 35 6.92 4.33 -11.08
C ARG A 35 5.96 4.55 -9.92
N THR A 36 6.46 4.79 -8.71
CA THR A 36 5.61 5.02 -7.53
C THR A 36 4.63 6.17 -7.76
N ARG A 37 5.08 7.30 -8.32
CA ARG A 37 4.18 8.43 -8.62
C ARG A 37 3.11 8.08 -9.66
N TRP A 38 3.45 7.31 -10.70
CA TRP A 38 2.47 6.86 -11.69
C TRP A 38 1.42 5.93 -11.07
N LEU A 39 1.84 4.95 -10.26
CA LEU A 39 0.91 4.03 -9.58
C LEU A 39 -0.02 4.79 -8.62
N GLN A 40 0.53 5.73 -7.84
CA GLN A 40 -0.26 6.60 -6.96
C GLN A 40 -1.24 7.50 -7.71
N ALA A 41 -0.88 7.95 -8.91
CA ALA A 41 -1.76 8.78 -9.73
C ALA A 41 -2.91 7.97 -10.35
N ILE A 42 -2.62 6.74 -10.78
CA ILE A 42 -3.60 5.82 -11.36
C ILE A 42 -4.64 5.37 -10.31
N ARG A 43 -4.22 5.27 -9.03
CA ARG A 43 -5.07 4.86 -7.90
C ARG A 43 -5.84 3.57 -8.18
N ARG A 44 -5.17 2.63 -8.82
CA ARG A 44 -5.71 1.28 -8.99
C ARG A 44 -5.37 0.49 -7.74
N GLU A 45 -6.37 -0.17 -7.21
CA GLU A 45 -6.20 -1.12 -6.12
C GLU A 45 -6.10 -2.52 -6.72
N ASP A 46 -5.34 -3.38 -6.05
CA ASP A 46 -5.40 -4.82 -6.31
C ASP A 46 -6.67 -5.42 -5.68
N GLU A 47 -6.85 -6.73 -5.85
CA GLU A 47 -8.00 -7.46 -5.30
C GLU A 47 -8.05 -7.44 -3.75
N PHE A 48 -6.98 -6.97 -3.09
CA PHE A 48 -6.81 -6.91 -1.64
C PHE A 48 -6.88 -5.48 -1.09
N GLY A 49 -7.09 -4.47 -1.94
CA GLY A 49 -7.11 -3.06 -1.54
C GLY A 49 -5.72 -2.43 -1.35
N HIS A 50 -4.65 -3.13 -1.72
CA HIS A 50 -3.29 -2.55 -1.77
C HIS A 50 -3.07 -1.78 -3.07
N LEU A 51 -2.04 -0.93 -3.08
CA LEU A 51 -1.64 -0.21 -4.29
C LEU A 51 -1.23 -1.22 -5.37
N TRP A 52 -1.95 -1.23 -6.48
CA TRP A 52 -1.69 -2.13 -7.59
C TRP A 52 -0.29 -1.86 -8.18
N ASP A 53 0.57 -2.89 -8.17
CA ASP A 53 1.92 -2.84 -8.75
C ASP A 53 2.17 -4.06 -9.65
N PRO A 54 1.92 -3.94 -10.98
CA PRO A 54 2.03 -5.08 -11.88
C PRO A 54 3.49 -5.42 -12.20
N LYS A 55 3.89 -6.68 -11.97
CA LYS A 55 5.24 -7.17 -12.33
C LYS A 55 5.48 -7.30 -13.84
N SER A 56 4.43 -7.27 -14.66
CA SER A 56 4.53 -7.41 -16.12
C SER A 56 5.13 -6.17 -16.77
N LYS A 57 6.03 -6.37 -17.75
CA LYS A 57 6.63 -5.30 -18.58
C LYS A 57 5.67 -4.77 -19.66
N HIS A 58 4.51 -5.39 -19.85
CA HIS A 58 3.57 -5.07 -20.92
C HIS A 58 2.33 -4.34 -20.41
N VAL A 59 2.55 -3.33 -19.57
CA VAL A 59 1.47 -2.53 -18.97
C VAL A 59 1.64 -1.07 -19.39
N TYR A 60 0.56 -0.48 -19.92
CA TYR A 60 0.62 0.79 -20.63
C TYR A 60 -0.40 1.79 -20.11
N VAL A 61 -0.05 3.08 -20.17
CA VAL A 61 -0.95 4.22 -19.96
C VAL A 61 -1.08 4.97 -21.27
N CYS A 62 -2.31 5.31 -21.68
CA CYS A 62 -2.54 6.07 -22.91
C CYS A 62 -2.26 7.57 -22.70
N SER A 63 -1.93 8.24 -23.80
CA SER A 63 -1.63 9.68 -23.88
C SER A 63 -2.74 10.58 -23.34
N GLN A 64 -4.01 10.14 -23.34
CA GLN A 64 -5.14 10.91 -22.82
C GLN A 64 -5.01 11.28 -21.33
N HIS A 65 -4.19 10.56 -20.58
CA HIS A 65 -3.95 10.83 -19.15
C HIS A 65 -2.90 11.93 -18.90
N PHE A 66 -2.29 12.48 -19.95
CA PHE A 66 -1.29 13.56 -19.92
C PHE A 66 -1.90 14.85 -20.48
N ILE A 67 -1.52 15.98 -19.90
CA ILE A 67 -1.98 17.33 -20.26
C ILE A 67 -1.63 17.66 -21.71
N THR A 68 -0.39 17.41 -22.13
CA THR A 68 0.04 17.63 -23.53
C THR A 68 -0.15 16.39 -24.42
N GLY A 69 -0.62 15.28 -23.87
CA GLY A 69 -0.64 13.99 -24.57
C GLY A 69 0.72 13.29 -24.68
N LEU A 70 1.79 13.91 -24.19
CA LEU A 70 3.15 13.37 -24.23
C LEU A 70 3.68 13.18 -22.81
N LYS A 71 4.36 12.05 -22.56
CA LYS A 71 5.12 11.89 -21.31
C LYS A 71 6.32 12.84 -21.34
N ASN A 72 6.65 13.44 -20.21
CA ASN A 72 7.88 14.23 -20.06
C ASN A 72 8.82 13.55 -19.05
N GLU A 73 10.12 13.71 -19.25
CA GLU A 73 11.18 13.19 -18.38
C GLU A 73 11.52 14.18 -17.26
N ASP A 74 11.22 15.47 -17.45
CA ASP A 74 11.46 16.52 -16.47
C ASP A 74 10.54 16.38 -15.25
N ILE A 75 11.12 16.20 -14.06
CA ILE A 75 10.38 16.06 -12.77
C ILE A 75 9.47 17.27 -12.50
N ALA A 76 9.87 18.46 -12.95
CA ALA A 76 9.13 19.71 -12.76
C ALA A 76 7.98 19.90 -13.75
N HIS A 77 7.94 19.13 -14.83
CA HIS A 77 6.90 19.23 -15.85
C HIS A 77 5.62 18.52 -15.36
N PRO A 78 4.42 19.09 -15.60
CA PRO A 78 3.18 18.47 -15.16
C PRO A 78 2.93 17.09 -15.79
N ASP A 79 3.41 16.85 -17.01
CA ASP A 79 3.34 15.54 -17.70
C ASP A 79 4.44 14.55 -17.31
N TYR A 80 5.21 14.82 -16.26
CA TYR A 80 6.10 13.82 -15.66
C TYR A 80 5.32 12.59 -15.18
N THR A 81 4.08 12.81 -14.75
CA THR A 81 3.14 11.80 -14.24
C THR A 81 1.79 11.99 -14.91
N PRO A 82 1.05 10.90 -15.22
CA PRO A 82 -0.32 11.03 -15.68
C PRO A 82 -1.14 11.75 -14.60
N SER A 83 -1.96 12.72 -15.00
CA SER A 83 -2.69 13.58 -14.07
C SER A 83 -4.18 13.70 -14.39
N LEU A 84 -4.59 13.38 -15.63
CA LEU A 84 -5.97 13.50 -16.09
C LEU A 84 -6.72 12.19 -15.84
N PHE A 85 -7.58 12.18 -14.82
CA PHE A 85 -8.40 11.02 -14.46
C PHE A 85 -9.82 11.45 -14.10
N PRO A 86 -10.85 10.64 -14.43
CA PRO A 86 -12.24 10.95 -14.08
C PRO A 86 -12.47 11.18 -12.57
N HIS A 87 -11.71 10.48 -11.72
CA HIS A 87 -11.84 10.52 -10.27
C HIS A 87 -11.12 11.71 -9.60
N LYS A 88 -10.41 12.55 -10.36
CA LYS A 88 -9.61 13.67 -9.84
C LYS A 88 -10.09 14.99 -10.42
N LYS A 89 -10.49 15.94 -9.57
CA LYS A 89 -10.74 17.33 -9.99
C LYS A 89 -9.44 17.97 -10.42
N THR A 90 -9.14 17.96 -11.72
CA THR A 90 -7.94 18.60 -12.27
C THR A 90 -8.22 20.06 -12.62
N LYS A 91 -7.26 20.94 -12.30
CA LYS A 91 -7.25 22.32 -12.85
C LYS A 91 -7.17 22.25 -14.36
N SER A 92 -7.67 23.26 -15.06
CA SER A 92 -7.67 23.25 -16.53
C SER A 92 -6.24 23.06 -17.07
N PRO A 93 -6.02 22.21 -18.09
CA PRO A 93 -4.73 22.01 -18.75
C PRO A 93 -3.98 23.31 -19.02
N ARG A 94 -4.69 24.32 -19.54
CA ARG A 94 -4.18 25.65 -19.85
C ARG A 94 -3.61 26.37 -18.62
N SER A 95 -4.28 26.29 -17.47
CA SER A 95 -3.81 26.94 -16.24
C SER A 95 -2.55 26.30 -15.67
N VAL A 96 -2.39 24.99 -15.83
CA VAL A 96 -1.21 24.25 -15.35
C VAL A 96 0.01 24.58 -16.20
N LEU A 97 -0.15 24.62 -17.53
CA LEU A 97 0.92 25.01 -18.45
C LEU A 97 1.33 26.48 -18.27
N GLN A 98 0.36 27.40 -18.08
CA GLN A 98 0.67 28.81 -17.82
C GLN A 98 1.45 28.99 -16.51
N ARG A 99 1.19 28.16 -15.48
CA ARG A 99 1.98 28.17 -14.24
C ARG A 99 3.42 27.70 -14.49
N LEU A 100 3.61 26.67 -15.30
CA LEU A 100 4.95 26.21 -15.70
C LEU A 100 5.69 27.29 -16.49
N GLU A 101 5.03 27.96 -17.45
CA GLU A 101 5.62 29.05 -18.23
C GLU A 101 6.03 30.23 -17.34
N ARG A 102 5.20 30.62 -16.37
CA ARG A 102 5.57 31.66 -15.39
C ARG A 102 6.78 31.25 -14.56
N ARG A 103 6.87 29.97 -14.18
CA ARG A 103 8.04 29.43 -13.46
C ARG A 103 9.29 29.50 -14.33
N ARG A 104 9.21 29.00 -15.57
CA ARG A 104 10.29 29.04 -16.56
C ARG A 104 10.71 30.47 -16.90
N LYS A 105 9.79 31.44 -16.93
CA LYS A 105 10.12 32.85 -17.10
C LYS A 105 10.89 33.40 -15.90
N ARG A 106 10.54 33.02 -14.66
CA ARG A 106 11.33 33.41 -13.48
C ARG A 106 12.73 32.80 -13.49
N GLU A 107 12.84 31.54 -13.90
CA GLU A 107 14.11 30.83 -14.03
C GLU A 107 14.95 31.36 -15.22
N GLY A 108 14.31 31.72 -16.34
CA GLY A 108 14.97 32.30 -17.52
C GLY A 108 15.35 33.77 -17.36
N VAL A 109 14.66 34.53 -16.50
CA VAL A 109 15.08 35.89 -16.10
C VAL A 109 16.32 35.83 -15.19
N GLN A 110 16.57 34.71 -14.51
CA GLN A 110 17.83 34.47 -13.80
C GLN A 110 18.97 34.00 -14.73
N SER A 111 18.67 33.46 -15.92
CA SER A 111 19.69 33.01 -16.89
C SER A 111 20.08 34.05 -17.94
N ALA A 112 19.49 35.25 -17.89
CA ALA A 112 19.88 36.40 -18.71
C ALA A 112 20.68 37.39 -17.87
N GLN A 113 21.80 36.94 -17.31
CA GLN A 113 22.92 37.84 -17.03
C GLN A 113 23.95 37.72 -18.17
N PRO A 114 24.56 38.85 -18.58
CA PRO A 114 25.67 38.85 -19.52
C PRO A 114 26.82 38.03 -18.93
N GLU A 115 27.67 37.53 -19.82
CA GLU A 115 28.82 36.68 -19.58
C GLU A 115 29.48 36.86 -18.20
N SER A 116 29.77 35.72 -17.57
CA SER A 116 30.59 35.60 -16.38
C SER A 116 31.85 36.49 -16.45
N PRO A 117 32.11 37.24 -15.38
CA PRO A 117 33.41 37.17 -14.74
C PRO A 117 33.23 36.57 -13.35
N THR A 118 33.97 35.49 -13.10
CA THR A 118 34.57 35.21 -11.79
C THR A 118 33.63 34.95 -10.61
N SER A 119 33.52 33.67 -10.23
CA SER A 119 33.47 33.21 -8.83
C SER A 119 32.73 34.10 -7.82
N GLU A 120 31.40 34.15 -7.84
CA GLU A 120 30.65 34.65 -6.68
C GLU A 120 30.30 33.49 -5.74
N ALA A 121 30.94 33.54 -4.57
CA ALA A 121 30.70 32.68 -3.42
C ALA A 121 29.21 32.69 -3.02
N PRO A 122 28.71 31.63 -2.34
CA PRO A 122 27.35 31.62 -1.81
C PRO A 122 27.08 32.91 -1.04
N ILE A 123 26.00 33.61 -1.39
CA ILE A 123 25.50 34.78 -0.63
C ILE A 123 25.46 34.35 0.84
N PRO A 124 26.24 34.98 1.74
CA PRO A 124 26.26 34.57 3.14
C PRO A 124 24.88 34.81 3.74
N LEU A 125 24.16 33.72 4.03
CA LEU A 125 23.11 33.77 5.06
C LEU A 125 23.72 34.45 6.27
N GLN A 126 23.02 35.43 6.84
CA GLN A 126 23.49 36.07 8.07
C GLN A 126 23.76 34.95 9.07
N GLU A 127 24.93 34.96 9.72
CA GLU A 127 25.42 33.79 10.47
C GLU A 127 24.41 33.30 11.51
N LEU A 128 23.57 34.22 12.01
CA LEU A 128 22.44 33.96 12.88
C LEU A 128 21.33 33.13 12.22
N GLU A 129 20.89 33.47 11.01
CA GLU A 129 19.85 32.73 10.26
C GLU A 129 20.31 31.30 9.96
N ARG A 130 21.60 31.14 9.62
CA ARG A 130 22.19 29.82 9.37
C ARG A 130 22.24 28.97 10.64
N LYS A 131 22.58 29.56 11.80
CA LYS A 131 22.53 28.87 13.10
C LYS A 131 21.11 28.45 13.46
N GLN A 132 20.14 29.36 13.28
CA GLN A 132 18.72 29.08 13.50
C GLN A 132 18.21 27.93 12.62
N LEU A 133 18.57 27.90 11.33
CA LEU A 133 18.21 26.83 10.40
C LEU A 133 18.81 25.47 10.80
N TYR A 134 20.06 25.43 11.25
CA TYR A 134 20.66 24.17 11.71
C TYR A 134 19.97 23.65 12.97
N GLU A 135 19.62 24.55 13.89
CA GLU A 135 18.91 24.20 15.11
C GLU A 135 17.50 23.70 14.82
N GLU A 136 16.78 24.36 13.90
CA GLU A 136 15.48 23.91 13.43
C GLU A 136 15.56 22.53 12.75
N LEU A 137 16.54 22.29 11.88
CA LEU A 137 16.75 20.98 11.26
C LEU A 137 17.09 19.89 12.27
N TYR A 138 17.85 20.22 13.31
CA TYR A 138 18.17 19.31 14.40
C TYR A 138 16.92 18.95 15.20
N ASN A 139 16.13 19.96 15.59
CA ASN A 139 14.89 19.77 16.33
C ASN A 139 13.86 18.96 15.52
N LEU A 140 13.64 19.31 14.25
CA LEU A 140 12.73 18.58 13.36
C LEU A 140 13.15 17.12 13.16
N ARG A 141 14.45 16.85 13.08
CA ARG A 141 14.97 15.48 12.95
C ARG A 141 14.69 14.69 14.23
N ARG A 142 14.91 15.30 15.39
CA ARG A 142 14.63 14.69 16.70
C ARG A 142 13.13 14.38 16.84
N GLU A 143 12.25 15.35 16.56
CA GLU A 143 10.80 15.18 16.62
C GLU A 143 10.30 14.06 15.70
N ARG A 144 10.84 14.00 14.47
CA ARG A 144 10.53 12.89 13.54
C ARG A 144 10.93 11.55 14.12
N ASP A 145 12.13 11.46 14.71
CA ASP A 145 12.66 10.20 15.23
C ASP A 145 11.88 9.75 16.48
N GLU A 146 11.50 10.69 17.35
CA GLU A 146 10.59 10.46 18.47
C GLU A 146 9.21 9.98 18.00
N ALA A 147 8.58 10.69 17.05
CA ALA A 147 7.28 10.30 16.50
C ALA A 147 7.31 8.93 15.79
N MET A 148 8.42 8.59 15.12
CA MET A 148 8.59 7.28 14.51
C MET A 148 8.72 6.18 15.55
N LYS A 149 9.39 6.46 16.68
CA LYS A 149 9.50 5.53 17.82
C LYS A 149 8.14 5.30 18.47
N GLU A 150 7.41 6.37 18.81
CA GLU A 150 6.05 6.29 19.39
C GLU A 150 5.10 5.50 18.48
N ARG A 151 5.15 5.76 17.16
CA ARG A 151 4.36 5.01 16.19
C ARG A 151 4.71 3.53 16.18
N ALA A 152 6.00 3.19 16.26
CA ALA A 152 6.44 1.79 16.30
C ALA A 152 5.99 1.09 17.59
N GLU A 153 6.01 1.78 18.73
CA GLU A 153 5.51 1.27 20.01
C GLU A 153 3.99 1.05 19.97
N ALA A 154 3.22 2.04 19.48
CA ALA A 154 1.78 1.91 19.31
C ALA A 154 1.38 0.75 18.37
N ILE A 155 2.13 0.54 17.29
CA ILE A 155 1.90 -0.62 16.40
C ILE A 155 2.13 -1.93 17.15
N ARG A 156 3.19 -2.05 17.95
CA ARG A 156 3.46 -3.26 18.75
C ARG A 156 2.36 -3.51 19.78
N GLU A 157 1.88 -2.46 20.46
CA GLU A 157 0.77 -2.59 21.41
C GLU A 157 -0.50 -3.10 20.72
N LEU A 158 -0.85 -2.53 19.56
CA LEU A 158 -1.97 -3.00 18.75
C LEU A 158 -1.80 -4.45 18.28
N GLU A 159 -0.58 -4.86 17.92
CA GLU A 159 -0.28 -6.25 17.55
C GLU A 159 -0.45 -7.20 18.74
N MET A 160 -0.08 -6.78 19.95
CA MET A 160 -0.27 -7.56 21.18
C MET A 160 -1.74 -7.67 21.61
N LEU A 161 -2.55 -6.65 21.32
CA LEU A 161 -3.99 -6.62 21.57
C LEU A 161 -4.79 -7.45 20.54
N LYS A 162 -4.21 -7.71 19.36
CA LYS A 162 -4.88 -8.49 18.32
C LYS A 162 -4.98 -9.96 18.76
N MET A 163 -6.17 -10.56 18.64
CA MET A 163 -6.40 -12.00 18.86
C MET A 163 -5.82 -12.82 17.69
N SER A 164 -4.51 -12.80 17.54
CA SER A 164 -3.78 -13.50 16.48
C SER A 164 -2.94 -14.62 17.06
N VAL A 165 -2.72 -15.65 16.24
CA VAL A 165 -1.86 -16.79 16.57
C VAL A 165 -0.43 -16.36 16.93
N ASN A 166 0.05 -15.24 16.37
CA ASN A 166 1.37 -14.69 16.69
C ASN A 166 1.53 -14.36 18.17
N THR A 167 0.45 -14.04 18.87
CA THR A 167 0.50 -13.71 20.30
C THR A 167 0.78 -14.92 21.19
N VAL A 168 0.60 -16.14 20.68
CA VAL A 168 0.81 -17.41 21.41
C VAL A 168 1.90 -18.28 20.79
N ARG A 169 2.56 -17.79 19.74
CA ARG A 169 3.61 -18.54 19.03
C ARG A 169 4.71 -18.97 19.99
N GLU A 170 5.08 -20.24 19.91
CA GLU A 170 6.15 -20.84 20.73
C GLU A 170 5.91 -20.71 22.24
N ASN A 171 4.65 -20.51 22.66
CA ASN A 171 4.24 -20.34 24.04
C ASN A 171 3.12 -21.33 24.41
N ASP A 172 3.50 -22.51 24.89
CA ASP A 172 2.58 -23.60 25.23
C ASP A 172 1.56 -23.22 26.29
N THR A 173 1.95 -22.46 27.33
CA THR A 173 1.05 -22.10 28.43
C THR A 173 -0.04 -21.15 27.94
N LYS A 174 0.35 -20.11 27.21
CA LYS A 174 -0.60 -19.13 26.66
C LYS A 174 -1.50 -19.75 25.59
N CYS A 175 -0.94 -20.58 24.69
CA CYS A 175 -1.71 -21.30 23.68
C CYS A 175 -2.76 -22.21 24.33
N LYS A 176 -2.40 -22.93 25.41
CA LYS A 176 -3.30 -23.83 26.14
C LYS A 176 -4.40 -23.09 26.87
N VAL A 177 -4.10 -21.92 27.46
CA VAL A 177 -5.13 -21.07 28.06
C VAL A 177 -6.13 -20.62 27.00
N MET A 178 -5.65 -20.16 25.84
CA MET A 178 -6.52 -19.57 24.82
C MET A 178 -7.32 -20.60 24.02
N THR A 179 -6.70 -21.70 23.62
CA THR A 179 -7.28 -22.70 22.68
C THR A 179 -7.60 -24.04 23.31
N GLY A 180 -7.06 -24.32 24.50
CA GLY A 180 -7.10 -25.65 25.12
C GLY A 180 -5.98 -26.60 24.69
N LEU A 181 -5.15 -26.22 23.70
CA LEU A 181 -4.05 -27.04 23.15
C LEU A 181 -2.69 -26.40 23.42
N SER A 182 -1.63 -27.19 23.57
CA SER A 182 -0.26 -26.66 23.55
C SER A 182 0.06 -26.10 22.16
N TRP A 183 1.06 -25.20 22.06
CA TRP A 183 1.49 -24.64 20.77
C TRP A 183 1.91 -25.75 19.80
N THR A 184 2.66 -26.73 20.30
CA THR A 184 3.11 -27.91 19.54
C THR A 184 1.95 -28.72 18.95
N VAL A 185 0.91 -28.99 19.75
CA VAL A 185 -0.27 -29.73 19.29
C VAL A 185 -1.10 -28.89 18.33
N PHE A 186 -1.28 -27.60 18.63
CA PHE A 186 -1.97 -26.66 17.76
C PHE A 186 -1.32 -26.58 16.37
N ASP A 187 0.01 -26.43 16.31
CA ASP A 187 0.72 -26.29 15.05
C ASP A 187 0.68 -27.60 14.24
N THR A 188 0.85 -28.74 14.90
CA THR A 188 0.70 -30.07 14.26
C THR A 188 -0.72 -30.26 13.71
N LEU A 189 -1.73 -29.86 14.48
CA LEU A 189 -3.13 -29.92 14.07
C LEU A 189 -3.40 -29.03 12.85
N HIS A 190 -2.86 -27.81 12.86
CA HIS A 190 -2.97 -26.89 11.72
C HIS A 190 -2.32 -27.48 10.46
N GLN A 191 -1.09 -27.99 10.58
CA GLN A 191 -0.36 -28.60 9.46
C GLN A 191 -1.09 -29.82 8.87
N TYR A 192 -1.81 -30.58 9.71
CA TYR A 192 -2.66 -31.68 9.24
C TYR A 192 -3.93 -31.17 8.54
N LEU A 193 -4.70 -30.31 9.21
CA LEU A 193 -6.00 -29.85 8.70
C LEU A 193 -5.90 -28.96 7.46
N VAL A 194 -4.83 -28.16 7.35
CA VAL A 194 -4.66 -27.20 6.24
C VAL A 194 -4.59 -27.91 4.88
N GLN A 195 -4.20 -29.19 4.85
CA GLN A 195 -4.15 -30.02 3.64
C GLN A 195 -5.55 -30.24 3.03
N PHE A 196 -6.60 -30.18 3.86
CA PHE A 196 -7.99 -30.35 3.45
C PHE A 196 -8.70 -29.03 3.16
N VAL A 197 -8.05 -27.89 3.44
CA VAL A 197 -8.60 -26.57 3.14
C VAL A 197 -8.52 -26.33 1.64
N LYS A 198 -9.69 -26.33 0.97
CA LYS A 198 -9.76 -25.99 -0.47
C LYS A 198 -9.16 -24.61 -0.71
N SER A 199 -8.34 -24.48 -1.76
CA SER A 199 -7.69 -23.22 -2.16
C SER A 199 -8.70 -22.07 -2.17
N GLN A 200 -8.53 -21.13 -1.24
CA GLN A 200 -9.38 -19.97 -1.12
C GLN A 200 -8.89 -18.91 -2.11
N LYS A 201 -9.79 -18.43 -2.98
CA LYS A 201 -9.59 -17.11 -3.59
C LYS A 201 -9.74 -16.10 -2.45
N THR A 202 -8.60 -15.56 -2.01
CA THR A 202 -8.47 -14.29 -1.27
C THR A 202 -9.13 -14.20 0.11
N SER A 203 -8.86 -15.11 1.05
CA SER A 203 -9.16 -14.81 2.46
C SER A 203 -8.19 -13.76 3.01
N LYS A 204 -8.74 -12.70 3.62
CA LYS A 204 -8.00 -11.60 4.28
C LYS A 204 -7.11 -12.04 5.44
N MET A 205 -7.24 -13.28 5.92
CA MET A 205 -6.64 -13.76 7.16
C MET A 205 -6.07 -15.16 6.96
N SER A 206 -4.91 -15.40 7.57
CA SER A 206 -4.19 -16.67 7.46
C SER A 206 -5.04 -17.85 7.93
N THR A 207 -4.86 -19.02 7.32
CA THR A 207 -5.55 -20.25 7.75
C THR A 207 -5.23 -20.59 9.21
N GLN A 208 -4.03 -20.23 9.68
CA GLN A 208 -3.58 -20.47 11.05
C GLN A 208 -4.35 -19.60 12.06
N ASP A 209 -4.55 -18.31 11.76
CA ASP A 209 -5.41 -17.44 12.56
C ASP A 209 -6.88 -17.90 12.52
N GLN A 210 -7.36 -18.41 11.38
CA GLN A 210 -8.75 -18.90 11.26
C GLN A 210 -9.01 -20.10 12.18
N LEU A 211 -8.07 -21.05 12.24
CA LEU A 211 -8.17 -22.16 13.19
C LEU A 211 -8.05 -21.64 14.64
N PHE A 212 -7.09 -20.75 14.90
CA PHE A 212 -6.86 -20.20 16.24
C PHE A 212 -8.11 -19.55 16.83
N ILE A 213 -8.76 -18.63 16.10
CA ILE A 213 -9.98 -17.97 16.58
C ILE A 213 -11.15 -18.95 16.77
N THR A 214 -11.20 -20.01 15.96
CA THR A 214 -12.25 -21.03 16.05
C THR A 214 -12.11 -21.79 17.36
N LEU A 215 -10.89 -22.20 17.70
CA LEU A 215 -10.58 -22.85 18.97
C LEU A 215 -10.78 -21.91 20.17
N VAL A 216 -10.39 -20.64 20.04
CA VAL A 216 -10.68 -19.62 21.08
C VAL A 216 -12.19 -19.48 21.28
N LYS A 217 -12.99 -19.45 20.21
CA LYS A 217 -14.45 -19.39 20.30
C LYS A 217 -15.02 -20.62 21.00
N LEU A 218 -14.52 -21.82 20.69
CA LEU A 218 -14.95 -23.06 21.34
C LEU A 218 -14.55 -23.12 22.82
N ARG A 219 -13.35 -22.68 23.17
CA ARG A 219 -12.79 -22.78 24.52
C ARG A 219 -13.32 -21.70 25.47
N GLN A 220 -13.30 -20.46 25.02
CA GLN A 220 -13.58 -19.28 25.85
C GLN A 220 -15.03 -18.80 25.71
N ASN A 221 -15.76 -19.29 24.70
CA ASN A 221 -17.12 -18.90 24.37
C ASN A 221 -17.41 -17.37 24.39
N PRO A 222 -16.53 -16.51 23.82
CA PRO A 222 -16.80 -15.07 23.67
C PRO A 222 -18.03 -14.83 22.79
N SER A 223 -18.69 -13.67 22.91
CA SER A 223 -19.83 -13.33 22.06
C SER A 223 -19.43 -13.30 20.57
N THR A 224 -20.35 -13.68 19.69
CA THR A 224 -20.08 -13.64 18.25
C THR A 224 -19.80 -12.22 17.76
N ASP A 225 -20.43 -11.22 18.37
CA ASP A 225 -20.21 -9.80 18.09
C ASP A 225 -18.78 -9.36 18.43
N MET A 226 -18.28 -9.74 19.62
CA MET A 226 -16.88 -9.51 20.01
C MET A 226 -15.91 -10.20 19.05
N MET A 227 -16.21 -11.44 18.66
CA MET A 227 -15.39 -12.15 17.68
C MET A 227 -15.39 -11.47 16.32
N CYS A 228 -16.52 -10.91 15.87
CA CYS A 228 -16.61 -10.18 14.60
C CYS A 228 -15.77 -8.91 14.60
N GLY A 229 -15.81 -8.12 15.68
CA GLY A 229 -14.99 -6.91 15.81
C GLY A 229 -13.48 -7.21 15.84
N ILE A 230 -13.10 -8.36 16.40
CA ILE A 230 -11.72 -8.86 16.42
C ILE A 230 -11.30 -9.43 15.05
N PHE A 231 -12.23 -10.09 14.36
CA PHE A 231 -12.00 -10.83 13.11
C PHE A 231 -11.97 -9.95 11.87
N ASP A 232 -12.87 -8.96 11.77
CA ASP A 232 -12.98 -8.07 10.63
C ASP A 232 -13.30 -6.65 11.10
N PRO A 233 -12.44 -5.65 10.83
CA PRO A 233 -12.74 -4.25 11.11
C PRO A 233 -14.03 -3.75 10.43
N ALA A 234 -14.45 -4.42 9.34
CA ALA A 234 -15.71 -4.13 8.66
C ALA A 234 -16.93 -4.82 9.31
N HIS A 235 -16.76 -5.51 10.44
CA HIS A 235 -17.80 -6.15 11.28
C HIS A 235 -18.76 -7.05 10.48
N ARG A 236 -18.24 -7.83 9.52
CA ARG A 236 -19.08 -8.70 8.70
C ARG A 236 -19.36 -10.01 9.42
N TYR A 237 -20.54 -10.07 10.05
CA TYR A 237 -21.03 -11.23 10.79
C TYR A 237 -20.99 -12.56 10.01
N SER A 238 -21.39 -12.53 8.73
CA SER A 238 -21.39 -13.72 7.87
C SER A 238 -20.00 -14.29 7.65
N THR A 239 -18.98 -13.43 7.47
CA THR A 239 -17.60 -13.88 7.21
C THR A 239 -17.02 -14.67 8.38
N PHE A 240 -17.30 -14.25 9.62
CA PHE A 240 -16.83 -14.98 10.81
C PHE A 240 -17.51 -16.34 10.94
N LEU A 241 -18.84 -16.39 10.80
CA LEU A 241 -19.58 -17.65 10.89
C LEU A 241 -19.18 -18.64 9.79
N ASP A 242 -18.98 -18.16 8.55
CA ASP A 242 -18.50 -19.01 7.45
C ASP A 242 -17.13 -19.62 7.74
N VAL A 243 -16.25 -18.88 8.43
CA VAL A 243 -14.94 -19.39 8.87
C VAL A 243 -15.11 -20.37 10.02
N PHE A 244 -15.87 -20.00 11.04
CA PHE A 244 -16.10 -20.83 12.22
C PHE A 244 -16.71 -22.18 11.85
N SER A 245 -17.83 -22.20 11.13
CA SER A 245 -18.52 -23.44 10.73
C SER A 245 -17.63 -24.32 9.87
N ARG A 246 -16.88 -23.75 8.92
CA ARG A 246 -16.00 -24.53 8.05
C ARG A 246 -14.89 -25.23 8.82
N TRP A 247 -14.25 -24.54 9.77
CA TRP A 247 -13.21 -25.15 10.59
C TRP A 247 -13.80 -26.18 11.55
N LEU A 248 -15.00 -25.94 12.09
CA LEU A 248 -15.74 -26.92 12.87
C LEU A 248 -16.01 -28.20 12.06
N ASP A 249 -16.51 -28.06 10.83
CA ASP A 249 -16.79 -29.17 9.92
C ASP A 249 -15.52 -29.93 9.53
N LEU A 250 -14.42 -29.22 9.27
CA LEU A 250 -13.12 -29.83 8.98
C LEU A 250 -12.59 -30.63 10.18
N MET A 251 -12.66 -30.08 11.39
CA MET A 251 -12.27 -30.78 12.60
C MET A 251 -13.15 -32.00 12.83
N TYR A 252 -14.47 -31.85 12.68
CA TYR A 252 -15.41 -32.96 12.83
C TYR A 252 -15.15 -34.08 11.82
N ALA A 253 -14.92 -33.76 10.54
CA ALA A 253 -14.70 -34.75 9.49
C ALA A 253 -13.35 -35.46 9.60
N ASN A 254 -12.29 -34.77 10.05
CA ASN A 254 -10.91 -35.30 9.97
C ASN A 254 -10.31 -35.68 11.33
N ILE A 255 -10.94 -35.32 12.45
CA ILE A 255 -10.47 -35.65 13.81
C ILE A 255 -11.43 -36.61 14.53
N SER A 256 -12.62 -36.88 13.97
CA SER A 256 -13.58 -37.86 14.54
C SER A 256 -13.02 -39.28 14.67
N PHE A 257 -11.87 -39.58 14.05
CA PHE A 257 -11.15 -40.85 14.18
C PHE A 257 -10.33 -40.99 15.49
N PHE A 258 -10.21 -39.94 16.31
CA PHE A 258 -9.43 -39.94 17.56
C PHE A 258 -10.26 -40.22 18.83
N TYR A 259 -11.53 -40.63 18.69
CA TYR A 259 -12.37 -41.13 19.77
C TYR A 259 -12.44 -42.65 19.78
#